data_AF-A0A955TS50-F1
#
_entry.id   AF-A0A955TS50-F1
#
_cell.length_a   1.000
_cell.length_b   1.000
_cell.length_c   1.000
_cell.angle_alpha   90.00
_cell.angle_beta   90.00
_cell.angle_gamma   90.00
#
_symmetry.space_group_name_H-M   'P 1'
#
loop_
_entity.id
_entity.type
_entity.pdbx_description
1 polymer ?
#
loop_
_entity_poly.entity_id
_entity_poly.type
_entity_poly.pdbx_seq_one_letter_code
_entity_poly.pdbx_strand_id
1 'polypeptide(L)'
;MPFPSQSENFTIDIQTPVGPIQASVAVPSGFIPLTTIIPLMQSIGSEIQELASTAITKTREPISCQKGCAACCRMLIPMAPPEALALKTYVETWEPSRRDVLLARLQSIQDQLQTAGLDEPLKQVMFSQTPF
;
A
#
# COMPACT_ATOMS: atom_id res chain seq x y z
N MET A 1 -24.87 4.89 -13.20
CA MET A 1 -24.94 6.34 -13.56
C MET A 1 -23.58 6.94 -13.23
N PRO A 2 -22.89 7.63 -14.17
CA PRO A 2 -21.67 8.34 -13.82
C PRO A 2 -22.07 9.65 -13.12
N PHE A 3 -21.56 9.88 -11.91
CA PHE A 3 -21.70 11.16 -11.23
C PHE A 3 -20.77 12.18 -11.90
N PRO A 4 -21.23 13.41 -12.19
CA PRO A 4 -20.35 14.45 -12.72
C PRO A 4 -19.34 14.84 -11.65
N SER A 5 -18.08 14.42 -11.79
CA SER A 5 -17.02 14.79 -10.86
C SER A 5 -16.40 16.12 -11.31
N GLN A 6 -16.94 17.24 -10.83
CA GLN A 6 -16.11 18.45 -10.76
C GLN A 6 -14.97 18.15 -9.77
N SER A 7 -13.75 18.54 -10.11
CA SER A 7 -12.58 18.34 -9.26
C SER A 7 -12.07 19.69 -8.77
N GLU A 8 -11.89 19.82 -7.48
CA GLU A 8 -11.23 20.96 -6.86
C GLU A 8 -9.75 20.64 -6.66
N ASN A 9 -8.87 21.56 -7.03
CA ASN A 9 -7.43 21.37 -6.89
C ASN A 9 -6.95 21.98 -5.57
N PHE A 10 -6.27 21.16 -4.76
CA PHE A 10 -5.67 21.56 -3.50
C PHE A 10 -4.17 21.39 -3.57
N THR A 11 -3.42 22.39 -3.13
CA THR A 11 -1.98 22.24 -2.87
C THR A 11 -1.78 21.87 -1.42
N ILE A 12 -1.04 20.79 -1.18
CA ILE A 12 -0.74 20.26 0.14
C ILE A 12 0.77 20.34 0.36
N ASP A 13 1.16 21.04 1.42
CA ASP A 13 2.53 21.05 1.92
C ASP A 13 2.68 20.02 3.04
N ILE A 14 3.48 18.98 2.79
CA ILE A 14 3.75 17.90 3.73
C ILE A 14 5.15 18.11 4.30
N GLN A 15 5.25 18.38 5.60
CA GLN A 15 6.53 18.47 6.28
C GLN A 15 7.05 17.07 6.61
N THR A 16 8.23 16.72 6.10
CA THR A 16 8.91 15.46 6.43
C THR A 16 10.24 15.73 7.12
N PRO A 17 10.80 14.77 7.88
CA PRO A 17 12.12 14.94 8.52
C PRO A 17 13.26 15.23 7.54
N VAL A 18 13.07 14.92 6.25
CA VAL A 18 14.08 15.09 5.19
C VAL A 18 13.79 16.28 4.28
N GLY A 19 12.72 17.03 4.54
CA GLY A 19 12.33 18.24 3.79
C GLY A 19 10.84 18.31 3.46
N PRO A 20 10.34 19.47 3.01
CA PRO A 20 8.95 19.61 2.59
C PRO A 20 8.70 18.90 1.26
N ILE A 21 7.49 18.38 1.10
CA ILE A 21 6.97 17.85 -0.17
C ILE A 21 5.71 18.61 -0.53
N GLN A 22 5.61 19.04 -1.79
CA GLN A 22 4.43 19.71 -2.33
C GLN A 22 3.68 18.76 -3.25
N ALA A 23 2.44 18.45 -2.87
CA ALA A 23 1.54 17.65 -3.69
C ALA A 23 0.36 18.51 -4.15
N SER A 24 0.05 18.44 -5.45
CA SER A 24 -1.21 19.00 -5.98
C SER A 24 -2.23 17.87 -6.13
N VAL A 25 -3.39 18.04 -5.52
CA VAL A 25 -4.42 17.03 -5.42
C VAL A 25 -5.71 17.53 -6.03
N ALA A 26 -6.16 16.86 -7.09
CA ALA A 26 -7.51 17.02 -7.60
C ALA A 26 -8.46 16.16 -6.74
N VAL A 27 -9.26 16.81 -5.89
CA VAL A 27 -10.27 16.15 -5.06
C VAL A 27 -11.62 16.22 -5.79
N PRO A 28 -12.22 15.07 -6.15
CA PRO A 28 -13.55 15.04 -6.72
C PRO A 28 -14.59 15.51 -5.70
N SER A 29 -15.52 16.39 -6.09
CA SER A 29 -16.62 16.86 -5.24
C SER A 29 -17.86 15.94 -5.24
N GLY A 30 -17.75 14.78 -5.90
CA GLY A 30 -18.81 13.77 -5.98
C GLY A 30 -18.44 12.45 -5.29
N PHE A 31 -19.40 11.52 -5.22
CA PHE A 31 -19.13 10.17 -4.73
C PHE A 31 -18.22 9.40 -5.69
N ILE A 32 -17.07 8.99 -5.19
CA ILE A 32 -16.07 8.20 -5.92
C ILE A 32 -15.76 6.91 -5.16
N PRO A 33 -15.28 5.87 -5.84
CA PRO A 33 -14.74 4.69 -5.18
C PRO A 33 -13.60 5.08 -4.22
N LEU A 34 -13.55 4.41 -3.07
CA LEU A 34 -12.48 4.63 -2.10
C LEU A 34 -11.08 4.34 -2.70
N THR A 35 -10.99 3.47 -3.70
CA THR A 35 -9.75 3.13 -4.41
C THR A 35 -9.15 4.27 -5.23
N THR A 36 -9.92 5.33 -5.54
CA THR A 36 -9.44 6.48 -6.32
C THR A 36 -8.34 7.26 -5.61
N ILE A 37 -8.21 7.15 -4.28
CA ILE A 37 -7.14 7.81 -3.52
C ILE A 37 -5.77 7.16 -3.69
N ILE A 38 -5.72 5.89 -4.11
CA ILE A 38 -4.50 5.07 -4.10
C ILE A 38 -3.38 5.65 -4.97
N PRO A 39 -3.60 6.06 -6.23
CA PRO A 39 -2.51 6.58 -7.07
C PRO A 39 -1.84 7.82 -6.47
N LEU A 40 -2.62 8.71 -5.85
CA LEU A 40 -2.10 9.89 -5.18
C LEU A 40 -1.20 9.51 -3.99
N MET A 41 -1.69 8.63 -3.11
CA MET A 41 -0.92 8.19 -1.94
C MET A 41 0.37 7.48 -2.35
N GLN A 42 0.33 6.69 -3.43
CA GLN A 42 1.52 6.06 -4.01
C GLN A 42 2.53 7.08 -4.54
N SER A 43 2.07 8.16 -5.19
CA SER A 43 2.94 9.25 -5.66
C SER A 43 3.66 9.91 -4.50
N ILE A 44 2.93 10.33 -3.47
CA ILE A 44 3.49 10.97 -2.28
C ILE A 44 4.48 10.03 -1.58
N GLY A 45 4.12 8.76 -1.39
CA GLY A 45 5.00 7.76 -0.78
C GLY A 45 6.29 7.55 -1.58
N SER A 46 6.20 7.55 -2.91
CA SER A 46 7.37 7.42 -3.79
C SER A 46 8.30 8.62 -3.68
N GLU A 47 7.74 9.85 -3.64
CA GLU A 47 8.52 11.08 -3.46
C GLU A 47 9.22 11.13 -2.10
N ILE A 48 8.52 10.75 -1.02
CA ILE A 48 9.11 10.64 0.33
C ILE A 48 10.26 9.63 0.32
N GLN A 49 10.04 8.45 -0.25
CA GLN A 49 11.04 7.40 -0.32
C GLN A 49 12.28 7.87 -1.10
N GLU A 50 12.09 8.54 -2.23
CA GLU A 50 13.18 9.06 -3.06
C GLU A 50 13.97 10.14 -2.31
N LEU A 51 13.29 11.09 -1.67
CA LEU A 51 13.91 12.15 -0.88
C LEU A 51 14.73 11.57 0.28
N ALA A 52 14.16 10.61 1.02
CA ALA A 52 14.84 9.94 2.12
C ALA A 52 16.05 9.13 1.65
N SER A 53 15.91 8.38 0.55
CA SER A 53 17.01 7.60 -0.02
C SER A 53 18.17 8.47 -0.48
N THR A 54 17.87 9.63 -1.09
CA THR A 54 18.86 10.61 -1.52
C THR A 54 19.58 11.25 -0.32
N ALA A 55 18.84 11.60 0.73
CA ALA A 55 19.42 12.19 1.94
C ALA A 55 20.39 11.22 2.65
N ILE A 56 20.02 9.94 2.74
CA ILE A 56 20.84 8.90 3.38
C ILE A 56 22.09 8.59 2.55
N THR A 57 21.93 8.37 1.24
CA THR A 57 23.08 8.03 0.36
C THR A 57 24.09 9.17 0.21
N LYS A 58 23.68 10.43 0.41
CA LYS A 58 24.59 11.58 0.48
C LYS A 58 25.45 11.60 1.75
N THR A 59 25.02 10.95 2.83
CA THR A 59 25.62 11.09 4.18
C THR A 59 26.13 9.77 4.76
N ARG A 60 25.83 8.62 4.14
CA ARG A 60 26.13 7.26 4.63
C ARG A 60 26.45 6.32 3.47
N GLU A 61 26.86 5.10 3.82
CA GLU A 61 27.06 3.98 2.89
C GLU A 61 25.80 3.64 2.06
N PRO A 62 25.96 2.95 0.91
CA PRO A 62 24.85 2.58 0.04
C PRO A 62 23.78 1.77 0.77
N ILE A 63 22.51 2.06 0.47
CA ILE A 63 21.36 1.34 1.03
C ILE A 63 21.41 -0.11 0.55
N SER A 64 21.48 -1.05 1.48
CA SER A 64 21.51 -2.50 1.19
C SER A 64 20.15 -3.07 0.81
N CYS A 65 19.04 -2.43 1.24
CA CYS A 65 17.67 -2.80 0.81
C CYS A 65 17.44 -2.37 -0.63
N GLN A 66 17.12 -3.33 -1.50
CA GLN A 66 16.76 -3.07 -2.89
C GLN A 66 15.35 -3.62 -3.16
N LYS A 67 14.75 -3.28 -4.31
CA LYS A 67 13.48 -3.89 -4.73
C LYS A 67 13.59 -5.41 -4.63
N GLY A 68 12.77 -6.01 -3.76
CA GLY A 68 12.88 -7.43 -3.41
C GLY A 68 13.55 -7.72 -2.06
N CYS A 69 13.86 -6.73 -1.21
CA CYS A 69 14.34 -6.97 0.16
C CYS A 69 13.31 -7.64 1.11
N ALA A 70 12.17 -8.09 0.57
CA ALA A 70 11.19 -8.96 1.21
C ALA A 70 10.94 -10.28 0.43
N ALA A 71 11.65 -10.51 -0.68
CA ALA A 71 11.40 -11.63 -1.59
C ALA A 71 11.70 -12.99 -0.92
N CYS A 72 12.71 -13.04 -0.05
CA CYS A 72 13.03 -14.23 0.74
C CYS A 72 12.20 -14.33 2.03
N CYS A 73 11.76 -13.21 2.61
CA CYS A 73 11.15 -13.17 3.95
C CYS A 73 9.62 -13.31 3.98
N ARG A 74 8.92 -13.31 2.83
CA ARG A 74 7.44 -13.43 2.73
C ARG A 74 6.70 -12.74 3.90
N MET A 75 6.99 -11.45 4.09
CA MET A 75 6.47 -10.70 5.23
C MET A 75 4.96 -10.43 5.07
N LEU A 76 4.23 -10.54 6.18
CA LEU A 76 2.88 -10.02 6.27
C LEU A 76 2.96 -8.50 6.42
N ILE A 77 2.33 -7.77 5.50
CA ILE A 77 2.33 -6.31 5.49
C ILE A 77 0.89 -5.86 5.75
N PRO A 78 0.66 -4.95 6.71
CA PRO A 78 -0.67 -4.38 6.92
C PRO A 78 -1.10 -3.61 5.67
N MET A 79 -2.35 -3.79 5.28
CA MET A 79 -2.95 -3.08 4.14
C MET A 79 -4.14 -2.27 4.62
N ALA A 80 -4.19 -1.01 4.19
CA ALA A 80 -5.36 -0.18 4.43
C ALA A 80 -6.55 -0.69 3.59
N PRO A 81 -7.80 -0.46 4.04
CA PRO A 81 -9.01 -0.80 3.26
C PRO A 81 -8.99 -0.34 1.77
N PRO A 82 -8.60 0.91 1.41
CA PRO A 82 -8.50 1.31 0.01
C PRO A 82 -7.52 0.45 -0.80
N GLU A 83 -6.41 0.03 -0.20
CA GLU A 83 -5.36 -0.76 -0.86
C GLU A 83 -5.86 -2.18 -1.13
N ALA A 84 -6.51 -2.80 -0.14
CA ALA A 84 -7.10 -4.12 -0.27
C ALA A 84 -8.15 -4.18 -1.39
N LEU A 85 -9.02 -3.16 -1.48
CA LEU A 85 -10.03 -3.06 -2.54
C LEU A 85 -9.41 -2.83 -3.92
N ALA A 86 -8.36 -2.00 -4.01
CA ALA A 86 -7.65 -1.77 -5.26
C ALA A 86 -6.94 -3.03 -5.74
N LEU A 87 -6.28 -3.76 -4.83
CA LEU A 87 -5.63 -5.05 -5.13
C LEU A 87 -6.64 -6.10 -5.58
N LYS A 88 -7.78 -6.22 -4.91
CA LYS A 88 -8.87 -7.11 -5.34
C LYS A 88 -9.28 -6.80 -6.78
N THR A 89 -9.57 -5.53 -7.07
CA THR A 89 -9.99 -5.09 -8.41
C THR A 89 -8.92 -5.40 -9.46
N TYR A 90 -7.64 -5.16 -9.13
CA TYR A 90 -6.52 -5.46 -10.00
C TYR A 90 -6.38 -6.97 -10.27
N VAL A 91 -6.45 -7.81 -9.23
CA VAL A 91 -6.39 -9.27 -9.38
C VAL A 91 -7.56 -9.79 -10.21
N GLU A 92 -8.75 -9.21 -10.08
CA GLU A 92 -9.92 -9.57 -10.88
C GLU A 92 -9.70 -9.37 -12.40
N THR A 93 -8.81 -8.45 -12.79
CA THR A 93 -8.44 -8.25 -14.21
C THR A 93 -7.52 -9.33 -14.79
N TRP A 94 -6.94 -10.20 -13.94
CA TRP A 94 -6.03 -11.24 -14.41
C TRP A 94 -6.79 -12.40 -15.06
N GLU A 95 -6.09 -13.14 -15.93
CA GLU A 95 -6.54 -14.42 -16.48
C GLU A 95 -6.98 -15.39 -15.37
N PRO A 96 -8.11 -16.12 -15.54
CA PRO A 96 -8.66 -16.99 -14.49
C PRO A 96 -7.64 -17.99 -13.92
N SER A 97 -6.89 -18.66 -14.81
CA SER A 97 -5.88 -19.65 -14.41
C SER A 97 -4.80 -19.06 -13.50
N ARG A 98 -4.41 -17.79 -13.73
CA ARG A 98 -3.44 -17.10 -12.89
C ARG A 98 -4.04 -16.74 -11.53
N ARG A 99 -5.32 -16.36 -11.48
CA ARG A 99 -6.02 -16.09 -10.21
C ARG A 99 -6.17 -17.35 -9.38
N ASP A 100 -6.48 -18.49 -10.01
CA ASP A 100 -6.64 -19.77 -9.32
C ASP A 100 -5.34 -20.19 -8.61
N VAL A 101 -4.19 -19.99 -9.27
CA VAL A 101 -2.87 -20.23 -8.66
C VAL A 101 -2.63 -19.32 -7.45
N LEU A 102 -3.02 -18.05 -7.53
CA LEU A 102 -2.90 -17.12 -6.40
C LEU A 102 -3.80 -17.56 -5.24
N LEU A 103 -5.07 -17.87 -5.50
CA LEU A 103 -6.03 -18.28 -4.48
C LEU A 103 -5.60 -19.58 -3.79
N ALA A 104 -5.13 -20.57 -4.55
CA ALA A 104 -4.59 -21.81 -3.99
C ALA A 104 -3.38 -21.57 -3.07
N ARG A 105 -2.49 -20.64 -3.44
CA ARG A 105 -1.36 -20.25 -2.59
C ARG A 105 -1.81 -19.55 -1.31
N LEU A 106 -2.77 -18.62 -1.40
CA LEU A 106 -3.31 -17.93 -0.24
C LEU A 106 -3.99 -18.91 0.72
N GLN A 107 -4.76 -19.87 0.20
CA GLN A 107 -5.38 -20.92 1.00
C GLN A 107 -4.32 -21.75 1.74
N SER A 108 -3.28 -22.21 1.04
CA SER A 108 -2.21 -22.98 1.66
C SER A 108 -1.48 -22.22 2.78
N ILE A 109 -1.29 -20.91 2.63
CA ILE A 109 -0.72 -20.05 3.68
C ILE A 109 -1.66 -19.95 4.87
N GLN A 110 -2.97 -19.76 4.64
CA GLN A 110 -3.96 -19.70 5.71
C GLN A 110 -4.00 -21.02 6.50
N ASP A 111 -3.98 -22.17 5.82
CA ASP A 111 -3.97 -23.49 6.47
C ASP A 111 -2.70 -23.68 7.33
N GLN A 112 -1.55 -23.22 6.84
CA GLN A 112 -0.29 -23.25 7.60
C GLN A 112 -0.35 -22.35 8.84
N LEU A 113 -0.90 -21.14 8.71
CA LEU A 113 -1.06 -20.23 9.84
C LEU A 113 -2.01 -20.79 10.90
N GLN A 114 -3.11 -21.40 10.48
CA GLN A 114 -4.05 -22.08 11.39
C GLN A 114 -3.40 -23.26 12.09
N THR A 115 -2.68 -24.12 11.34
CA THR A 115 -1.96 -25.27 11.91
C THR A 115 -0.88 -24.83 12.91
N ALA A 116 -0.23 -23.70 12.66
CA ALA A 116 0.76 -23.11 13.55
C ALA A 116 0.13 -22.36 14.76
N GLY A 117 -1.20 -22.25 14.82
CA GLY A 117 -1.90 -21.47 15.86
C GLY A 117 -1.64 -19.97 15.80
N LEU A 118 -1.26 -19.45 14.62
CA LEU A 118 -0.88 -18.05 14.41
C LEU A 118 -2.01 -17.19 13.83
N ASP A 119 -3.11 -17.79 13.38
CA ASP A 119 -4.18 -17.05 12.70
C ASP A 119 -4.86 -16.01 13.60
N GLU A 120 -5.24 -16.41 14.82
CA GLU A 120 -5.93 -15.53 15.78
C GLU A 120 -5.00 -14.45 16.35
N PRO A 121 -3.76 -14.75 16.77
CA PRO A 121 -2.79 -13.72 17.14
C PRO A 121 -2.56 -12.68 16.05
N LEU A 122 -2.42 -13.11 14.78
CA LEU A 122 -2.21 -12.19 13.67
C LEU A 122 -3.43 -11.31 13.40
N LYS A 123 -4.66 -11.85 13.49
CA LYS A 123 -5.89 -11.05 13.38
C LYS A 123 -5.96 -9.99 14.46
N GLN A 124 -5.62 -10.33 15.71
CA GLN A 124 -5.61 -9.36 16.82
C GLN A 124 -4.63 -8.21 16.56
N VAL A 125 -3.46 -8.52 16.01
CA VAL A 125 -2.48 -7.50 15.61
C VAL A 125 -3.01 -6.61 14.48
N MET A 126 -3.69 -7.17 13.47
CA MET A 126 -4.23 -6.38 12.35
C MET A 126 -5.32 -5.39 12.78
N PHE A 127 -6.07 -5.68 13.84
CA PHE A 127 -7.14 -4.82 14.36
C PHE A 127 -6.76 -4.07 15.64
N SER A 128 -5.49 -4.12 16.06
CA SER A 128 -5.06 -3.42 17.26
C SER A 128 -5.03 -1.91 17.01
N GLN A 129 -5.70 -1.15 17.87
CA GLN A 129 -5.71 0.32 17.83
C GLN A 129 -4.46 0.95 18.46
N THR A 130 -3.59 0.13 19.05
CA THR A 130 -2.31 0.56 19.61
C THR A 130 -1.28 0.74 18.49
N PRO A 131 -0.75 1.96 18.28
CA PRO A 131 0.31 2.17 17.29
C PRO A 131 1.60 1.45 17.72
N PHE A 132 2.33 0.93 16.74
CA PHE A 132 3.68 0.37 16.90
C PHE A 132 4.73 1.48 17.05
#